data_AF-A0A1E7FP64-F1
#
_entry.id   AF-A0A1E7FP64-F1
#
_cell.length_a   1.000
_cell.length_b   1.000
_cell.length_c   1.000
_cell.angle_alpha   90.00
_cell.angle_beta   90.00
_cell.angle_gamma   90.00
#
_symmetry.space_group_name_H-M   'P 1'
#
loop_
_entity.id
_entity.type
_entity.pdbx_description
1 polymer ?
#
loop_
_entity_poly.entity_id
_entity_poly.type
_entity_poly.pdbx_seq_one_letter_code
_entity_poly.pdbx_strand_id
1 'polypeptide(L)'
;MAETNKQNKNKTKSRQSLSEEEVNALSEGHHTCIICFSNLDENIRAKLPCNHDDMCGRCHMRLRFLNEDKKCPICKTTNDTIIVDRDANKKFEEYPRWGDEIGAGFIYRKDVGMFFEETYFHESIEPLFALSCHKCNFKIDENTTKNNTGGKKKNKPRRLLEDHLRSDHRQS
;
A
#
# COMPACT_ATOMS: atom_id res chain seq x y z
N MET A 1 22.82 -7.76 65.95
CA MET A 1 23.19 -7.49 64.56
C MET A 1 23.44 -8.82 63.88
N ALA A 2 22.48 -9.30 63.08
CA ALA A 2 22.67 -10.43 62.17
C ALA A 2 21.62 -10.27 61.06
N GLU A 3 22.09 -9.80 59.92
CA GLU A 3 21.31 -9.48 58.74
C GLU A 3 20.86 -10.76 58.03
N THR A 4 19.61 -10.76 57.59
CA THR A 4 19.01 -11.78 56.73
C THR A 4 19.42 -11.49 55.28
N ASN A 5 20.17 -12.39 54.65
CA ASN A 5 20.52 -12.26 53.23
C ASN A 5 19.68 -13.25 52.38
N LYS A 6 18.67 -12.71 51.70
CA LYS A 6 17.89 -13.38 50.65
C LYS A 6 18.72 -13.40 49.36
N GLN A 7 19.20 -14.57 48.94
CA GLN A 7 19.79 -14.71 47.60
C GLN A 7 18.70 -14.89 46.54
N ASN A 8 18.67 -13.91 45.65
CA ASN A 8 17.75 -13.74 44.53
C ASN A 8 18.22 -14.56 43.32
N LYS A 9 17.26 -15.19 42.63
CA LYS A 9 17.48 -16.06 41.46
C LYS A 9 17.86 -15.23 40.22
N ASN A 10 19.06 -15.42 39.69
CA ASN A 10 19.41 -15.01 38.32
C ASN A 10 19.40 -16.24 37.40
N LYS A 11 18.29 -16.44 36.68
CA LYS A 11 18.18 -17.45 35.61
C LYS A 11 18.53 -16.78 34.28
N THR A 12 19.79 -16.84 33.93
CA THR A 12 20.33 -16.36 32.65
C THR A 12 19.68 -17.16 31.51
N LYS A 13 18.84 -16.51 30.70
CA LYS A 13 18.26 -17.13 29.49
C LYS A 13 19.37 -17.34 28.46
N SER A 14 19.68 -18.61 28.20
CA SER A 14 20.58 -19.05 27.13
C SER A 14 20.06 -18.54 25.77
N ARG A 15 20.94 -17.92 24.97
CA ARG A 15 20.71 -17.64 23.55
C ARG A 15 20.81 -18.97 22.81
N GLN A 16 19.67 -19.61 22.58
CA GLN A 16 19.61 -20.84 21.80
C GLN A 16 19.65 -20.47 20.31
N SER A 17 20.65 -20.99 19.59
CA SER A 17 20.78 -20.84 18.14
C SER A 17 19.69 -21.64 17.43
N LEU A 18 18.97 -21.00 16.50
CA LEU A 18 17.96 -21.64 15.66
C LEU A 18 18.62 -22.63 14.69
N SER A 19 17.95 -23.74 14.39
CA SER A 19 18.41 -24.71 13.39
C SER A 19 18.29 -24.15 11.98
N GLU A 20 19.06 -24.66 11.03
CA GLU A 20 18.99 -24.24 9.62
C GLU A 20 17.59 -24.46 9.03
N GLU A 21 16.84 -25.49 9.43
CA GLU A 21 15.44 -25.65 9.04
C GLU A 21 14.54 -24.59 9.68
N GLU A 22 14.76 -24.19 10.93
CA GLU A 22 14.02 -23.09 11.56
C GLU A 22 14.35 -21.75 10.89
N VAL A 23 15.62 -21.52 10.54
CA VAL A 23 16.04 -20.31 9.81
C VAL A 23 15.45 -20.29 8.40
N ASN A 24 15.35 -21.44 7.73
CA ASN A 24 14.72 -21.55 6.41
C ASN A 24 13.20 -21.47 6.45
N ALA A 25 12.54 -22.05 7.46
CA ALA A 25 11.11 -21.85 7.68
C ALA A 25 10.78 -20.39 8.05
N LEU A 26 11.73 -19.67 8.65
CA LEU A 26 11.68 -18.22 8.83
C LEU A 26 12.10 -17.43 7.58
N SER A 27 12.72 -18.07 6.58
CA SER A 27 13.16 -17.45 5.33
C SER A 27 12.12 -17.54 4.21
N GLU A 28 11.04 -18.29 4.41
CA GLU A 28 9.80 -18.16 3.65
C GLU A 28 9.27 -16.72 3.84
N GLY A 29 9.57 -15.87 2.86
CA GLY A 29 9.36 -14.42 2.91
C GLY A 29 8.01 -14.01 3.50
N HIS A 30 8.00 -12.91 4.24
CA HIS A 30 6.87 -12.48 5.07
C HIS A 30 5.54 -12.44 4.29
N HIS A 31 4.57 -13.30 4.60
CA HIS A 31 3.32 -13.46 3.82
C HIS A 31 2.23 -12.41 4.13
N THR A 32 2.46 -11.49 5.06
CA THR A 32 1.46 -10.48 5.44
C THR A 32 1.98 -9.06 5.25
N CYS A 33 1.12 -8.08 5.07
CA CYS A 33 1.57 -6.70 4.93
C CYS A 33 1.91 -6.12 6.32
N ILE A 34 3.09 -5.53 6.50
CA ILE A 34 3.50 -4.93 7.79
C ILE A 34 2.61 -3.77 8.27
N ILE A 35 1.77 -3.21 7.38
CA ILE A 35 0.88 -2.07 7.70
C ILE A 35 -0.55 -2.52 7.95
N CYS A 36 -1.14 -3.26 7.01
CA CYS A 36 -2.54 -3.66 7.09
C CYS A 36 -2.76 -5.09 7.55
N PHE A 37 -1.68 -5.85 7.80
CA PHE A 37 -1.70 -7.26 8.23
C PHE A 37 -2.49 -8.20 7.30
N SER A 38 -2.81 -7.75 6.09
CA SER A 38 -3.51 -8.56 5.09
C SER A 38 -2.53 -9.47 4.35
N ASN A 39 -3.02 -10.59 3.82
CA ASN A 39 -2.20 -11.51 3.03
C ASN A 39 -1.63 -10.80 1.78
N LEU A 40 -0.33 -10.94 1.55
CA LEU A 40 0.41 -10.33 0.44
C LEU A 40 0.22 -11.06 -0.88
N ASP A 41 -0.18 -12.33 -0.87
CA ASP A 41 -0.59 -13.07 -2.06
C ASP A 41 -1.88 -12.48 -2.65
N GLU A 42 -2.79 -12.02 -1.78
CA GLU A 42 -4.06 -11.37 -2.18
C GLU A 42 -3.90 -9.88 -2.47
N ASN A 43 -3.15 -9.14 -1.64
CA ASN A 43 -3.03 -7.67 -1.75
C ASN A 43 -1.86 -7.20 -2.62
N ILE A 44 -1.09 -8.13 -3.18
CA ILE A 44 0.08 -7.96 -4.05
C ILE A 44 1.20 -7.14 -3.41
N ARG A 45 2.38 -7.75 -3.35
CA ARG A 45 3.61 -7.11 -2.85
C ARG A 45 4.07 -5.97 -3.75
N ALA A 46 4.51 -4.89 -3.14
CA ALA A 46 5.24 -3.85 -3.85
C ALA A 46 6.72 -4.22 -3.97
N LYS A 47 7.24 -4.17 -5.19
CA LYS A 47 8.64 -4.44 -5.52
C LYS A 47 9.41 -3.14 -5.53
N LEU A 48 10.42 -3.05 -4.68
CA LEU A 48 11.27 -1.87 -4.51
C LEU A 48 12.70 -2.17 -5.01
N PRO A 49 13.42 -1.16 -5.54
CA PRO A 49 14.85 -1.29 -5.85
C PRO A 49 15.72 -1.72 -4.66
N CYS A 50 15.30 -1.40 -3.43
CA CYS A 50 15.99 -1.82 -2.22
C CYS A 50 15.64 -3.25 -1.77
N ASN A 51 14.94 -4.03 -2.60
CA ASN A 51 14.57 -5.44 -2.40
C ASN A 51 13.85 -5.76 -1.08
N HIS A 52 13.09 -4.80 -0.55
CA HIS A 52 12.15 -5.03 0.54
C HIS A 52 10.74 -5.05 -0.05
N ASP A 53 9.99 -6.12 0.18
CA ASP A 53 8.66 -6.37 -0.40
C ASP A 53 7.60 -6.72 0.66
N ASP A 54 7.86 -6.37 1.93
CA ASP A 54 7.02 -6.67 3.10
C ASP A 54 5.71 -5.86 3.19
N MET A 55 5.41 -5.02 2.20
CA MET A 55 4.25 -4.14 2.19
C MET A 55 3.47 -4.26 0.86
N CYS A 56 2.14 -4.27 0.96
CA CYS A 56 1.28 -4.35 -0.23
C CYS A 56 1.24 -3.04 -1.03
N GLY A 57 0.85 -3.15 -2.30
CA GLY A 57 0.71 -2.01 -3.21
C GLY A 57 -0.24 -0.92 -2.70
N ARG A 58 -1.39 -1.29 -2.12
CA ARG A 58 -2.36 -0.32 -1.55
C ARG A 58 -1.78 0.50 -0.41
N CYS A 59 -1.00 -0.12 0.48
CA CYS A 59 -0.37 0.58 1.60
C CYS A 59 0.75 1.51 1.11
N HIS A 60 1.56 1.07 0.15
CA HIS A 60 2.55 1.94 -0.49
C HIS A 60 1.92 3.13 -1.22
N MET A 61 0.81 2.90 -1.93
CA MET A 61 0.05 3.95 -2.60
C MET A 61 -0.43 4.99 -1.59
N ARG A 62 -1.10 4.56 -0.51
CA ARG A 62 -1.59 5.47 0.53
C ARG A 62 -0.47 6.28 1.16
N LEU A 63 0.66 5.64 1.48
CA LEU A 63 1.81 6.32 2.07
C LEU A 63 2.35 7.41 1.12
N ARG A 64 2.56 7.05 -0.16
CA ARG A 64 3.08 7.99 -1.16
C ARG A 64 2.10 9.10 -1.50
N PHE A 65 0.80 8.82 -1.50
CA PHE A 65 -0.23 9.80 -1.87
C PHE A 65 -0.56 10.76 -0.71
N LEU A 66 -0.71 10.24 0.51
CA LEU A 66 -1.13 11.03 1.67
C LEU A 66 0.04 11.71 2.39
N ASN A 67 1.17 11.01 2.51
CA ASN A 67 2.33 11.50 3.24
C ASN A 67 3.43 12.05 2.31
N GLU A 68 3.26 11.91 0.99
CA GLU A 68 4.27 12.29 -0.01
C GLU A 68 5.65 11.62 0.25
N ASP A 69 5.65 10.49 0.95
CA ASP A 69 6.87 9.79 1.35
C ASP A 69 7.19 8.61 0.42
N LYS A 70 8.31 8.71 -0.28
CA LYS A 70 8.82 7.71 -1.21
C LYS A 70 9.86 6.77 -0.58
N LYS A 71 10.13 6.89 0.73
CA LYS A 71 11.08 6.03 1.42
C LYS A 71 10.54 4.63 1.64
N CYS A 72 11.44 3.65 1.61
CA CYS A 72 11.14 2.31 2.07
C CYS A 72 10.76 2.36 3.56
N PRO A 73 9.65 1.75 3.98
CA PRO A 73 9.26 1.68 5.39
C PRO A 73 10.28 0.91 6.25
N ILE A 74 11.03 -0.02 5.65
CA ILE A 74 12.01 -0.87 6.33
C ILE A 74 13.36 -0.17 6.43
N CYS A 75 14.06 0.00 5.31
CA CYS A 75 15.44 0.51 5.29
C CYS A 75 15.57 2.03 5.13
N LYS A 76 14.46 2.74 4.94
CA LYS A 76 14.39 4.22 4.76
C LYS A 76 15.07 4.75 3.48
N THR A 77 15.59 3.90 2.61
CA THR A 77 16.08 4.28 1.28
C THR A 77 14.95 4.92 0.47
N THR A 78 15.21 6.07 -0.15
CA THR A 78 14.27 6.73 -1.07
C THR A 78 14.18 5.94 -2.37
N ASN A 79 12.97 5.61 -2.81
CA ASN A 79 12.73 4.89 -4.06
C ASN A 79 11.80 5.73 -4.96
N ASP A 80 12.31 6.33 -6.02
CA ASP A 80 11.51 7.21 -6.87
C ASP A 80 10.36 6.47 -7.57
N THR A 81 10.63 5.25 -8.01
CA THR A 81 9.69 4.36 -8.69
C THR A 81 9.61 3.02 -7.99
N ILE A 82 8.40 2.48 -7.85
CA ILE A 82 8.14 1.12 -7.36
C ILE A 82 7.12 0.43 -8.25
N ILE A 83 7.08 -0.90 -8.21
CA ILE A 83 6.24 -1.71 -9.11
C ILE A 83 5.35 -2.63 -8.28
N VAL A 84 4.06 -2.72 -8.66
CA VAL A 84 3.09 -3.63 -8.05
C VAL A 84 2.60 -4.58 -9.13
N ASP A 85 2.89 -5.86 -8.96
CA ASP A 85 2.65 -6.92 -9.96
C ASP A 85 2.39 -8.25 -9.23
N ARG A 86 1.42 -9.03 -9.72
CA ARG A 86 1.07 -10.37 -9.19
C ARG A 86 2.18 -11.40 -9.33
N ASP A 87 3.11 -11.23 -10.27
CA ASP A 87 4.25 -12.14 -10.38
C ASP A 87 5.17 -12.00 -9.15
N ALA A 88 5.07 -12.93 -8.20
CA ALA A 88 5.83 -12.89 -6.95
C ALA A 88 7.32 -13.20 -7.14
N ASN A 89 7.71 -13.86 -8.23
CA ASN A 89 9.09 -14.30 -8.45
C ASN A 89 9.93 -13.22 -9.14
N LYS A 90 9.28 -12.34 -9.90
CA LYS A 90 9.95 -11.29 -10.66
C LYS A 90 10.46 -10.18 -9.74
N LYS A 91 11.75 -9.87 -9.81
CA LYS A 91 12.38 -8.79 -9.05
C LYS A 91 12.25 -7.45 -9.74
N PHE A 92 12.48 -6.38 -9.00
CA PHE A 92 12.37 -5.01 -9.50
C PHE A 92 13.29 -4.75 -10.70
N GLU A 93 14.50 -5.34 -10.72
CA GLU A 93 15.50 -5.15 -11.76
C GLU A 93 15.14 -5.84 -13.09
N GLU A 94 14.24 -6.83 -13.06
CA GLU A 94 13.84 -7.63 -14.22
C GLU A 94 12.78 -6.93 -15.08
N TYR A 95 12.25 -5.79 -14.63
CA TYR A 95 11.30 -5.01 -15.42
C TYR A 95 12.06 -4.10 -16.40
N PRO A 96 11.82 -4.22 -17.72
CA PRO A 96 12.36 -3.26 -18.66
C PRO A 96 11.77 -1.89 -18.32
N ARG A 97 12.60 -0.85 -18.20
CA ARG A 97 12.14 0.50 -17.86
C ARG A 97 12.58 1.50 -18.90
N TRP A 98 11.61 2.17 -19.51
CA TRP A 98 11.82 3.29 -20.43
C TRP A 98 10.91 4.44 -20.02
N GLY A 99 11.42 5.31 -19.13
CA GLY A 99 10.66 6.45 -18.61
C GLY A 99 9.45 6.00 -17.80
N ASP A 100 8.26 6.35 -18.29
CA ASP A 100 6.96 6.09 -17.65
C ASP A 100 6.31 4.77 -18.14
N GLU A 101 7.09 3.88 -18.77
CA GLU A 101 6.63 2.61 -19.31
C GLU A 101 7.50 1.44 -18.83
N ILE A 102 6.86 0.32 -18.45
CA ILE A 102 7.56 -0.92 -18.04
C ILE A 102 7.14 -2.20 -18.80
N GLY A 103 6.34 -2.04 -19.85
CA GLY A 103 5.74 -3.14 -20.60
C GLY A 103 4.23 -2.96 -20.75
N ALA A 104 3.63 -3.78 -21.62
CA ALA A 104 2.18 -3.83 -21.80
C ALA A 104 1.48 -4.34 -20.52
N GLY A 105 0.27 -3.83 -20.25
CA GLY A 105 -0.54 -4.25 -19.09
C GLY A 105 -0.16 -3.58 -17.76
N PHE A 106 0.62 -2.49 -17.81
CA PHE A 106 0.94 -1.69 -16.62
C PHE A 106 0.44 -0.25 -16.76
N ILE A 107 -0.06 0.29 -15.66
CA ILE A 107 -0.47 1.69 -15.51
C ILE A 107 0.55 2.40 -14.62
N TYR A 108 1.08 3.52 -15.10
CA TYR A 108 1.94 4.39 -14.31
C TYR A 108 1.16 5.56 -13.69
N ARG A 109 1.27 5.69 -12.36
CA ARG A 109 0.77 6.82 -11.59
C ARG A 109 1.91 7.77 -11.25
N LYS A 110 2.05 8.81 -12.05
CA LYS A 110 3.13 9.80 -11.96
C LYS A 110 3.15 10.60 -10.65
N ASP A 111 1.99 10.86 -10.07
CA ASP A 111 1.82 11.58 -8.80
C ASP A 111 2.50 10.85 -7.63
N VAL A 112 2.46 9.52 -7.62
CA VAL A 112 3.06 8.68 -6.55
C VAL A 112 4.33 7.96 -6.98
N GLY A 113 4.68 7.97 -8.27
CA GLY A 113 5.82 7.24 -8.82
C GLY A 113 5.64 5.72 -8.67
N MET A 114 4.48 5.20 -9.08
CA MET A 114 4.16 3.78 -8.94
C MET A 114 3.64 3.19 -10.24
N PHE A 115 4.12 2.00 -10.58
CA PHE A 115 3.54 1.15 -11.62
C PHE A 115 2.63 0.11 -11.00
N PHE A 116 1.52 -0.15 -11.64
CA PHE A 116 0.55 -1.16 -11.24
C PHE A 116 0.20 -2.04 -12.43
N GLU A 117 0.06 -3.35 -12.21
CA GLU A 117 -0.67 -4.20 -13.14
C GLU A 117 -2.07 -3.60 -13.39
N GLU A 118 -2.48 -3.50 -14.64
CA GLU A 118 -3.70 -2.82 -15.09
C GLU A 118 -4.96 -3.36 -14.39
N THR A 119 -5.10 -4.68 -14.27
CA THR A 119 -6.27 -5.29 -13.60
C THR A 119 -6.34 -4.87 -12.13
N TYR A 120 -5.23 -4.98 -11.41
CA TYR A 120 -5.14 -4.61 -10.01
C TYR A 120 -5.38 -3.11 -9.81
N PHE A 121 -4.90 -2.27 -10.73
CA PHE A 121 -5.12 -0.84 -10.66
C PHE A 121 -6.62 -0.52 -10.63
N HIS A 122 -7.39 -1.06 -11.57
CA HIS A 122 -8.83 -0.81 -11.65
C HIS A 122 -9.62 -1.45 -10.51
N GLU A 123 -9.25 -2.66 -10.07
CA GLU A 123 -9.97 -3.38 -9.02
C GLU A 123 -9.67 -2.84 -7.61
N SER A 124 -8.42 -2.46 -7.34
CA SER A 124 -7.93 -2.25 -5.97
C SER A 124 -7.41 -0.85 -5.69
N ILE A 125 -6.96 -0.10 -6.70
CA ILE A 125 -6.33 1.21 -6.53
C ILE A 125 -7.29 2.34 -6.89
N GLU A 126 -7.91 2.30 -8.08
CA GLU A 126 -8.85 3.31 -8.55
C GLU A 126 -10.02 3.55 -7.56
N PRO A 127 -10.63 2.50 -6.95
CA PRO A 127 -11.71 2.70 -5.98
C PRO A 127 -11.29 3.44 -4.71
N LEU A 128 -9.99 3.52 -4.40
CA LEU A 128 -9.50 4.23 -3.21
C LEU A 128 -9.67 5.74 -3.33
N PHE A 129 -9.84 6.26 -4.55
CA PHE A 129 -10.05 7.68 -4.83
C PHE A 129 -11.51 8.05 -5.08
N ALA A 130 -12.39 7.05 -5.19
CA ALA A 130 -13.81 7.28 -5.40
C ALA A 130 -14.45 7.87 -4.13
N LEU A 131 -15.20 8.96 -4.29
CA LEU A 131 -16.06 9.50 -3.25
C LEU A 131 -17.43 8.85 -3.37
N SER A 132 -17.79 7.99 -2.43
CA SER A 132 -19.09 7.32 -2.40
C SER A 132 -19.97 7.81 -1.27
N CYS A 133 -21.28 7.79 -1.51
CA CYS A 133 -22.26 7.86 -0.43
C CYS A 133 -22.25 6.55 0.35
N HIS A 134 -22.28 6.63 1.69
CA HIS A 134 -22.43 5.43 2.52
C HIS A 134 -23.90 4.98 2.65
N LYS A 135 -24.86 5.88 2.38
CA LYS A 135 -26.30 5.61 2.52
C LYS A 135 -26.93 5.03 1.25
N CYS A 136 -26.30 5.21 0.09
CA CYS A 136 -26.79 4.71 -1.20
C CYS A 136 -25.65 4.42 -2.18
N ASN A 137 -25.96 3.97 -3.40
CA ASN A 137 -24.97 3.61 -4.42
C ASN A 137 -24.40 4.80 -5.22
N PHE A 138 -24.62 6.05 -4.78
CA PHE A 138 -24.05 7.22 -5.43
C PHE A 138 -22.51 7.25 -5.28
N LYS A 139 -21.79 7.42 -6.39
CA LYS A 139 -20.33 7.48 -6.45
C LYS A 139 -19.86 8.56 -7.41
N ILE A 140 -18.76 9.21 -7.05
CA ILE A 140 -18.03 10.16 -7.90
C ILE A 140 -16.61 9.64 -8.05
N ASP A 141 -16.25 9.29 -9.28
CA ASP A 141 -14.90 8.88 -9.65
C ASP A 141 -14.12 10.05 -10.31
N GLU A 142 -12.82 9.83 -10.55
CA GLU A 142 -11.96 10.81 -11.21
C GLU A 142 -12.44 11.15 -12.64
N ASN A 143 -13.13 10.23 -13.32
CA ASN A 143 -13.62 10.39 -14.70
C ASN A 143 -14.92 11.20 -14.80
N THR A 144 -15.79 11.12 -13.78
CA THR A 144 -17.04 11.90 -13.63
C THR A 144 -16.74 13.40 -13.61
N THR A 145 -15.55 13.78 -13.10
CA THR A 145 -15.08 15.17 -13.05
C THR A 145 -14.60 15.69 -14.41
N LYS A 146 -14.24 14.80 -15.36
CA LYS A 146 -13.71 15.15 -16.68
C LYS A 146 -14.82 15.34 -17.74
N ASN A 147 -15.95 14.63 -17.62
CA ASN A 147 -17.03 14.62 -18.63
C ASN A 147 -17.96 15.86 -18.63
N ASN A 148 -17.80 16.80 -17.68
CA ASN A 148 -18.55 18.05 -17.67
C ASN A 148 -17.81 19.18 -18.43
N THR A 149 -17.55 18.99 -19.72
CA THR A 149 -16.94 19.98 -20.64
C THR A 149 -17.97 20.98 -21.18
N GLY A 150 -18.73 21.61 -20.28
CA GLY A 150 -19.71 22.64 -20.60
C GLY A 150 -19.61 23.86 -19.68
N GLY A 151 -18.62 24.73 -19.91
CA GLY A 151 -18.61 26.17 -19.56
C GLY A 151 -18.86 26.65 -18.12
N LYS A 152 -19.26 25.82 -17.17
CA LYS A 152 -19.55 26.21 -15.78
C LYS A 152 -18.46 25.70 -14.85
N LYS A 153 -18.01 26.57 -13.92
CA LYS A 153 -16.95 26.29 -12.92
C LYS A 153 -17.09 24.87 -12.38
N LYS A 154 -16.08 24.01 -12.63
CA LYS A 154 -16.06 22.61 -12.19
C LYS A 154 -16.34 22.56 -10.68
N ASN A 155 -17.48 22.01 -10.27
CA ASN A 155 -17.71 21.75 -8.85
C ASN A 155 -16.70 20.70 -8.40
N LYS A 156 -15.98 20.98 -7.31
CA LYS A 156 -15.02 20.03 -6.73
C LYS A 156 -15.76 18.71 -6.41
N PRO A 157 -15.16 17.52 -6.64
CA PRO A 157 -15.80 16.22 -6.38
C PRO A 157 -16.45 16.13 -4.98
N ARG A 158 -15.76 16.64 -3.95
CA ARG A 158 -16.30 16.72 -2.59
C ARG A 158 -17.62 17.49 -2.50
N ARG A 159 -17.77 18.60 -3.22
CA ARG A 159 -18.99 19.41 -3.21
C ARG A 159 -20.17 18.67 -3.82
N LEU A 160 -19.92 17.89 -4.89
CA LEU A 160 -20.96 17.05 -5.50
C LEU A 160 -21.46 15.99 -4.50
N LEU A 161 -20.56 15.37 -3.74
CA LEU A 161 -20.96 14.43 -2.68
C LEU A 161 -21.71 15.16 -1.55
N GLU A 162 -21.23 16.32 -1.11
CA GLU A 162 -21.90 17.12 -0.08
C GLU A 162 -23.31 17.56 -0.52
N ASP A 163 -23.49 17.96 -1.78
CA ASP A 163 -24.77 18.36 -2.33
C ASP A 163 -25.73 17.16 -2.39
N HIS A 164 -25.26 15.98 -2.84
CA HIS A 164 -26.03 14.73 -2.81
C HIS A 164 -26.44 14.33 -1.37
N LEU A 165 -25.50 14.36 -0.42
CA LEU A 165 -25.80 14.07 0.99
C LEU A 165 -26.83 15.05 1.57
N ARG A 166 -26.82 16.32 1.14
CA ARG A 166 -27.79 17.34 1.56
C ARG A 166 -29.14 17.23 0.86
N SER A 167 -29.20 16.82 -0.41
CA SER A 167 -30.46 16.71 -1.13
C SER A 167 -31.19 15.41 -0.79
N ASP A 168 -30.48 14.30 -0.76
CA ASP A 168 -31.08 12.96 -0.77
C ASP A 168 -31.04 12.30 0.61
N HIS A 169 -30.22 12.83 1.53
CA HIS A 169 -29.98 12.24 2.86
C HIS A 169 -30.00 13.26 4.01
N ARG A 170 -30.69 14.39 3.78
CA ARG A 170 -30.64 15.64 4.58
C ARG A 170 -30.81 15.46 6.10
N GLN A 171 -31.54 14.45 6.55
CA GLN A 171 -31.66 14.05 7.95
C GLN A 171 -32.00 12.54 8.03
N SER A 172 -31.05 11.74 8.48
CA SER A 172 -31.30 10.47 9.17
C SER A 172 -30.15 10.21 10.10
#